data_AF-A0A4P2QRQ3-F1
#
_entry.id   AF-A0A4P2QRQ3-F1
#
_cell.length_a   1.000
_cell.length_b   1.000
_cell.length_c   1.000
_cell.angle_alpha   90.00
_cell.angle_beta   90.00
_cell.angle_gamma   90.00
#
_symmetry.space_group_name_H-M   'P 1'
#
loop_
_entity.id
_entity.type
_entity.pdbx_description
1 polymer ?
#
loop_
_entity_poly.entity_id
_entity_poly.type
_entity_poly.pdbx_seq_one_letter_code
_entity_poly.pdbx_strand_id
1 'polypeptide(L)'
;MAVGAGAALGAVALLARYAPELDALLLMPPAPPGRSAALPAAPRATEAAVPASPPSASGAPGAPARPGEPAASAEGSPPEPAPVPRGAPAAATPPVDRFADDPAARAACPADMTLVEGDFCPSLPYVCARAGDGIGHGCAEYARGARCRAAVDPRRFCIDRHEWPNRVGELPRVYVDWHEARSLCASIGKRLCRRSEWILACEGPKRLPYPWGFVRTPSPCNIDRAAIAFDIGAMVDEETREGEIARLWQADPIGSHPNCISAYGAYDLAGNVDEWTDNLADDPGTSRPATLNGGYWGPVRNTCRLTTGGHGPTFRFYQAGFRCCADTIDGVVTPPPRPFIERDREKDGVYD
;
A
#
# COMPACT_ATOMS: atom_id res chain seq x y z
N MET A 1 59.82 19.49 29.58
CA MET A 1 59.34 18.72 30.74
C MET A 1 58.02 18.07 30.34
N ALA A 2 57.98 16.74 30.51
CA ALA A 2 56.87 15.78 30.57
C ALA A 2 55.59 15.97 29.73
N VAL A 3 55.43 14.96 28.86
CA VAL A 3 54.24 14.44 28.17
C VAL A 3 53.18 13.95 29.17
N GLY A 4 51.89 14.01 28.80
CA GLY A 4 50.82 13.33 29.53
C GLY A 4 49.54 13.19 28.72
N ALA A 5 49.36 12.02 28.11
CA ALA A 5 48.13 11.55 27.49
C ALA A 5 47.12 11.07 28.55
N GLY A 6 45.82 11.21 28.27
CA GLY A 6 44.71 10.61 29.02
C GLY A 6 43.40 10.89 28.28
N ALA A 7 43.04 10.04 27.30
CA ALA A 7 42.23 8.84 27.48
C ALA A 7 40.73 9.16 27.56
N ALA A 8 40.06 8.88 26.42
CA ALA A 8 38.64 8.64 26.30
C ALA A 8 38.17 7.62 27.34
N LEU A 9 37.03 7.88 27.99
CA LEU A 9 36.14 6.90 28.63
C LEU A 9 34.98 7.69 29.28
N GLY A 10 33.91 7.90 28.51
CA GLY A 10 32.72 8.62 28.96
C GLY A 10 31.46 8.10 28.28
N ALA A 11 31.34 6.78 28.14
CA ALA A 11 30.20 6.11 27.54
C ALA A 11 29.97 4.72 28.13
N VAL A 12 30.04 4.54 29.46
CA VAL A 12 29.51 3.33 30.13
C VAL A 12 29.11 3.70 31.56
N ALA A 13 27.91 4.26 31.76
CA ALA A 13 27.32 4.42 33.08
C ALA A 13 25.80 4.60 33.02
N LEU A 14 25.06 3.68 32.39
CA LEU A 14 23.63 3.47 32.70
C LEU A 14 23.06 2.13 32.17
N LEU A 15 23.76 1.01 32.42
CA LEU A 15 23.22 -0.34 32.20
C LEU A 15 23.49 -1.21 33.43
N ALA A 16 22.88 -0.85 34.55
CA ALA A 16 22.95 -1.63 35.79
C ALA A 16 21.70 -1.45 36.64
N ARG A 17 20.52 -1.73 36.09
CA ARG A 17 19.30 -2.04 36.84
C ARG A 17 18.41 -2.90 35.95
N TYR A 18 18.53 -4.24 36.01
CA TYR A 18 17.53 -5.29 35.69
C TYR A 18 18.26 -6.61 35.39
N ALA A 19 18.91 -7.19 36.41
CA ALA A 19 19.22 -8.61 36.51
C ALA A 19 19.55 -8.87 37.98
N PRO A 20 18.66 -9.58 38.71
CA PRO A 20 18.99 -10.98 38.97
C PRO A 20 17.73 -11.86 38.98
N GLU A 21 17.71 -12.95 38.20
CA GLU A 21 17.12 -14.26 38.54
C GLU A 21 17.65 -15.28 37.53
N LEU A 22 18.92 -15.67 37.68
CA LEU A 22 19.50 -16.86 37.07
C LEU A 22 20.07 -17.70 38.20
N ASP A 23 19.17 -18.37 38.93
CA ASP A 23 19.48 -19.59 39.71
C ASP A 23 18.18 -20.23 40.22
N ALA A 24 17.45 -20.88 39.32
CA ALA A 24 16.37 -21.81 39.67
C ALA A 24 16.14 -22.82 38.55
N LEU A 25 17.23 -23.39 38.02
CA LEU A 25 17.17 -24.39 36.96
C LEU A 25 18.05 -25.59 37.31
N LEU A 26 17.76 -26.20 38.46
CA LEU A 26 18.22 -27.54 38.84
C LEU A 26 17.29 -28.03 39.96
N LEU A 27 16.32 -28.88 39.58
CA LEU A 27 15.55 -29.86 40.37
C LEU A 27 14.09 -29.95 39.89
N MET A 28 13.87 -30.70 38.81
CA MET A 28 12.56 -31.27 38.47
C MET A 28 12.75 -32.76 38.12
N PRO A 29 11.95 -33.69 38.65
CA PRO A 29 12.06 -35.14 38.42
C PRO A 29 11.54 -35.55 37.03
N PRO A 30 11.92 -36.73 36.50
CA PRO A 30 11.49 -37.19 35.18
C PRO A 30 10.01 -37.61 35.17
N ALA A 31 9.32 -37.30 34.07
CA ALA A 31 7.92 -37.68 33.82
C ALA A 31 7.75 -39.20 33.52
N PRO A 32 6.60 -39.82 33.87
CA PRO A 32 6.34 -41.24 33.64
C PRO A 32 6.00 -41.57 32.17
N PRO A 33 6.16 -42.83 31.72
CA PRO A 33 5.92 -43.22 30.33
C PRO A 33 4.41 -43.26 30.00
N GLY A 34 3.99 -42.37 29.11
CA GLY A 34 2.63 -42.33 28.56
C GLY A 34 2.46 -43.31 27.38
N ARG A 35 1.33 -44.01 27.37
CA ARG A 35 0.95 -45.07 26.43
C ARG A 35 0.80 -44.57 24.98
N SER A 36 1.30 -45.35 24.04
CA SER A 36 1.12 -45.21 22.60
C SER A 36 -0.34 -45.45 22.21
N ALA A 37 -0.97 -44.47 21.54
CA ALA A 37 -2.23 -44.63 20.83
C ALA A 37 -1.97 -44.36 19.34
N ALA A 38 -2.32 -45.34 18.50
CA ALA A 38 -2.10 -45.33 17.06
C ALA A 38 -2.91 -44.23 16.36
N LEU A 39 -2.26 -43.50 15.46
CA LEU A 39 -2.88 -42.61 14.47
C LEU A 39 -3.55 -43.46 13.37
N PRO A 40 -4.75 -43.12 12.88
CA PRO A 40 -5.33 -43.75 11.70
C PRO A 40 -4.62 -43.26 10.43
N ALA A 41 -4.42 -44.19 9.49
CA ALA A 41 -3.76 -43.96 8.21
C ALA A 41 -4.55 -42.99 7.30
N ALA A 42 -3.82 -42.12 6.61
CA ALA A 42 -4.34 -41.27 5.54
C ALA A 42 -4.79 -42.12 4.33
N PRO A 43 -5.90 -41.78 3.64
CA PRO A 43 -6.29 -42.47 2.42
C PRO A 43 -5.36 -42.10 1.27
N ARG A 44 -4.98 -43.12 0.49
CA ARG A 44 -4.19 -43.01 -0.75
C ARG A 44 -4.92 -42.15 -1.79
N ALA A 45 -4.22 -41.18 -2.35
CA ALA A 45 -4.62 -40.49 -3.57
C ALA A 45 -4.57 -41.47 -4.75
N THR A 46 -5.71 -41.70 -5.38
CA THR A 46 -5.83 -42.36 -6.68
C THR A 46 -5.57 -41.34 -7.80
N GLU A 47 -4.65 -41.67 -8.70
CA GLU A 47 -4.47 -40.99 -9.99
C GLU A 47 -5.77 -40.92 -10.78
N ALA A 48 -6.11 -39.72 -11.27
CA ALA A 48 -7.02 -39.55 -12.39
C ALA A 48 -6.71 -38.26 -13.17
N ALA A 49 -6.11 -38.49 -14.35
CA ALA A 49 -6.30 -37.82 -15.64
C ALA A 49 -6.14 -36.28 -15.76
N VAL A 50 -5.02 -35.92 -16.39
CA VAL A 50 -4.77 -34.66 -17.12
C VAL A 50 -5.66 -34.61 -18.38
N PRO A 51 -6.38 -33.51 -18.69
CA PRO A 51 -7.03 -33.37 -19.98
C PRO A 51 -6.02 -32.97 -21.06
N ALA A 52 -6.07 -33.71 -22.17
CA ALA A 52 -5.19 -33.61 -23.32
C ALA A 52 -5.40 -32.34 -24.16
N SER A 53 -4.31 -31.80 -24.70
CA SER A 53 -4.27 -30.81 -25.79
C SER A 53 -4.86 -31.37 -27.09
N PRO A 54 -5.44 -30.53 -27.98
CA PRO A 54 -5.94 -30.98 -29.27
C PRO A 54 -4.80 -31.19 -30.30
N PRO A 55 -5.03 -32.02 -31.34
CA PRO A 55 -3.95 -32.52 -32.19
C PRO A 55 -3.57 -31.57 -33.32
N SER A 56 -2.27 -31.53 -33.60
CA SER A 56 -1.65 -30.99 -34.81
C SER A 56 -1.93 -31.88 -36.03
N ALA A 57 -2.35 -31.30 -37.14
CA ALA A 57 -2.41 -31.96 -38.44
C ALA A 57 -1.15 -31.67 -39.25
N SER A 58 -0.48 -32.73 -39.69
CA SER A 58 0.68 -32.70 -40.60
C SER A 58 0.25 -32.64 -42.07
N GLY A 59 0.80 -31.70 -42.83
CA GLY A 59 0.82 -31.68 -44.30
C GLY A 59 2.25 -31.44 -44.80
N ALA A 60 2.69 -32.25 -45.75
CA ALA A 60 4.06 -32.37 -46.28
C ALA A 60 4.48 -31.19 -47.21
N PRO A 61 5.77 -31.09 -47.64
CA PRO A 61 6.42 -29.81 -47.94
C PRO A 61 6.38 -29.38 -49.41
N GLY A 62 6.31 -28.07 -49.65
CA GLY A 62 6.49 -27.41 -50.95
C GLY A 62 7.68 -26.45 -50.96
N ALA A 63 8.42 -26.46 -52.07
CA ALA A 63 9.74 -25.85 -52.33
C ALA A 63 9.77 -24.29 -52.30
N PRO A 64 10.96 -23.63 -52.32
CA PRO A 64 11.11 -22.23 -51.93
C PRO A 64 10.89 -21.25 -53.09
N ALA A 65 10.26 -20.11 -52.80
CA ALA A 65 10.10 -19.00 -53.73
C ALA A 65 11.19 -17.92 -53.55
N ARG A 66 11.63 -17.35 -54.67
CA ARG A 66 12.66 -16.31 -54.84
C ARG A 66 12.14 -14.89 -54.49
N PRO A 67 13.04 -13.91 -54.23
CA PRO A 67 12.65 -12.55 -53.85
C PRO A 67 12.28 -11.68 -55.06
N GLY A 68 11.27 -10.83 -54.89
CA GLY A 68 10.85 -9.80 -55.84
C GLY A 68 10.43 -8.51 -55.11
N GLU A 69 10.88 -7.39 -55.67
CA GLU A 69 10.87 -5.99 -55.22
C GLU A 69 9.47 -5.31 -55.06
N PRO A 70 9.40 -4.07 -54.52
CA PRO A 70 8.26 -3.56 -53.77
C PRO A 70 7.18 -2.90 -54.64
N ALA A 71 5.93 -2.96 -54.18
CA ALA A 71 4.81 -2.23 -54.76
C ALA A 71 4.37 -1.07 -53.85
N ALA A 72 4.06 0.04 -54.52
CA ALA A 72 3.92 1.41 -54.04
C ALA A 72 2.77 1.67 -53.05
N SER A 73 3.00 2.70 -52.23
CA SER A 73 2.07 3.34 -51.29
C SER A 73 0.82 3.90 -51.97
N ALA A 74 -0.33 3.68 -51.35
CA ALA A 74 -1.53 4.49 -51.53
C ALA A 74 -1.97 5.00 -50.15
N GLU A 75 -1.86 6.31 -49.95
CA GLU A 75 -2.36 7.00 -48.75
C GLU A 75 -3.89 6.99 -48.77
N GLY A 76 -4.50 6.25 -47.83
CA GLY A 76 -5.93 6.34 -47.53
C GLY A 76 -6.17 7.30 -46.38
N SER A 77 -7.14 8.21 -46.53
CA SER A 77 -7.56 9.15 -45.48
C SER A 77 -7.99 8.42 -44.19
N PRO A 78 -7.76 9.03 -43.01
CA PRO A 78 -8.11 8.39 -41.73
C PRO A 78 -9.62 8.20 -41.59
N PRO A 79 -10.08 7.09 -40.99
CA PRO A 79 -11.50 6.86 -40.76
C PRO A 79 -12.07 7.87 -39.77
N GLU A 80 -13.27 8.36 -40.06
CA GLU A 80 -14.02 9.28 -39.21
C GLU A 80 -14.31 8.62 -37.84
N PRO A 81 -14.13 9.35 -36.71
CA PRO A 81 -14.31 8.77 -35.39
C PRO A 81 -15.76 8.33 -35.20
N ALA A 82 -15.94 7.09 -34.70
CA ALA A 82 -17.25 6.53 -34.40
C ALA A 82 -18.02 7.42 -33.40
N PRO A 83 -19.36 7.54 -33.56
CA PRO A 83 -20.16 8.39 -32.67
C PRO A 83 -20.14 7.84 -31.24
N VAL A 84 -19.74 8.71 -30.30
CA VAL A 84 -19.73 8.40 -28.86
C VAL A 84 -21.16 8.10 -28.40
N PRO A 85 -21.42 6.98 -27.69
CA PRO A 85 -22.76 6.66 -27.21
C PRO A 85 -23.25 7.75 -26.23
N ARG A 86 -24.43 8.32 -26.54
CA ARG A 86 -25.15 9.23 -25.65
C ARG A 86 -25.58 8.48 -24.40
N GLY A 87 -24.83 8.64 -23.31
CA GLY A 87 -25.12 7.98 -22.03
C GLY A 87 -23.92 7.77 -21.11
N ALA A 88 -22.69 8.13 -21.51
CA ALA A 88 -21.57 8.16 -20.57
C ALA A 88 -21.90 9.14 -19.43
N PRO A 89 -21.88 8.72 -18.15
CA PRO A 89 -22.01 9.66 -17.04
C PRO A 89 -20.90 10.70 -17.20
N ALA A 90 -21.26 11.98 -17.09
CA ALA A 90 -20.29 13.06 -17.12
C ALA A 90 -19.15 12.71 -16.15
N ALA A 91 -17.90 12.74 -16.65
CA ALA A 91 -16.73 12.50 -15.82
C ALA A 91 -16.88 13.38 -14.57
N ALA A 92 -16.92 12.76 -13.39
CA ALA A 92 -17.02 13.51 -12.15
C ALA A 92 -15.84 14.48 -12.11
N THR A 93 -16.11 15.76 -11.84
CA THR A 93 -15.03 16.73 -11.62
C THR A 93 -14.09 16.14 -10.58
N PRO A 94 -12.78 16.02 -10.89
CA PRO A 94 -11.84 15.45 -9.94
C PRO A 94 -11.91 16.24 -8.63
N PRO A 95 -11.70 15.59 -7.47
CA PRO A 95 -11.54 16.32 -6.22
C PRO A 95 -10.50 17.41 -6.42
N VAL A 96 -10.73 18.57 -5.82
CA VAL A 96 -9.71 19.62 -5.71
C VAL A 96 -9.30 19.71 -4.25
N ASP A 97 -8.04 20.07 -4.02
CA ASP A 97 -7.58 20.41 -2.68
C ASP A 97 -8.47 21.53 -2.12
N ARG A 98 -9.19 21.20 -1.04
CA ARG A 98 -10.13 22.11 -0.40
C ARG A 98 -9.47 23.32 0.26
N PHE A 99 -8.15 23.28 0.45
CA PHE A 99 -7.36 24.35 1.05
C PHE A 99 -6.51 25.11 0.01
N ALA A 100 -6.65 24.81 -1.29
CA ALA A 100 -5.84 25.37 -2.36
C ALA A 100 -5.83 26.92 -2.38
N ASP A 101 -6.99 27.51 -2.12
CA ASP A 101 -7.22 28.96 -2.14
C ASP A 101 -7.06 29.63 -0.76
N ASP A 102 -6.63 28.90 0.27
CA ASP A 102 -6.41 29.41 1.63
C ASP A 102 -4.90 29.48 1.95
N PRO A 103 -4.28 30.68 1.88
CA PRO A 103 -2.86 30.84 2.18
C PRO A 103 -2.48 30.47 3.61
N ALA A 104 -3.38 30.67 4.59
CA ALA A 104 -3.10 30.33 5.98
C ALA A 104 -3.09 28.81 6.18
N ALA A 105 -4.05 28.10 5.58
CA ALA A 105 -4.08 26.65 5.58
C ALA A 105 -2.84 26.06 4.88
N ARG A 106 -2.41 26.64 3.75
CA ARG A 106 -1.18 26.21 3.06
C ARG A 106 0.08 26.47 3.87
N ALA A 107 0.12 27.53 4.67
CA ALA A 107 1.23 27.85 5.56
C ALA A 107 1.27 26.97 6.82
N ALA A 108 0.22 26.18 7.10
CA ALA A 108 0.20 25.24 8.21
C ALA A 108 1.17 24.07 8.07
N CYS A 109 1.68 23.82 6.86
CA CYS A 109 2.56 22.70 6.54
C CYS A 109 3.86 23.14 5.86
N PRO A 110 4.93 22.33 5.94
CA PRO A 110 6.09 22.49 5.08
C PRO A 110 5.70 22.57 3.60
N ALA A 111 6.49 23.31 2.81
CA ALA A 111 6.12 23.68 1.44
C ALA A 111 5.87 22.49 0.50
N ASP A 112 6.45 21.33 0.78
CA ASP A 112 6.33 20.08 0.03
C ASP A 112 5.18 19.17 0.53
N MET A 113 4.47 19.58 1.57
CA MET A 113 3.36 18.84 2.17
C MET A 113 2.02 19.56 1.96
N THR A 114 0.93 18.88 2.30
CA THR A 114 -0.42 19.43 2.29
C THR A 114 -1.11 19.23 3.63
N LEU A 115 -2.01 20.16 3.98
CA LEU A 115 -2.79 20.12 5.22
C LEU A 115 -3.93 19.13 5.09
N VAL A 116 -4.02 18.23 6.06
CA VAL A 116 -5.22 17.41 6.30
C VAL A 116 -5.85 17.92 7.59
N GLU A 117 -7.07 18.45 7.48
CA GLU A 117 -7.88 18.84 8.63
C GLU A 117 -9.33 18.36 8.45
N GLY A 118 -9.79 17.48 9.33
CA GLY A 118 -11.13 16.92 9.26
C GLY A 118 -11.43 15.81 10.25
N ASP A 119 -12.63 15.24 10.12
CA ASP A 119 -13.17 14.24 11.04
C ASP A 119 -12.90 12.81 10.56
N PHE A 120 -11.93 12.12 11.17
CA PHE A 120 -11.71 10.70 10.94
C PHE A 120 -12.87 9.87 11.50
N CYS A 121 -13.33 8.88 10.74
CA CYS A 121 -14.36 7.94 11.16
C CYS A 121 -13.76 6.58 11.51
N PRO A 122 -13.73 6.16 12.79
CA PRO A 122 -13.17 4.86 13.18
C PRO A 122 -13.99 3.65 12.69
N SER A 123 -15.26 3.83 12.37
CA SER A 123 -16.14 2.73 11.94
C SER A 123 -17.07 3.19 10.84
N LEU A 124 -16.66 2.98 9.59
CA LEU A 124 -17.44 3.33 8.41
C LEU A 124 -17.81 2.06 7.63
N PRO A 125 -19.10 1.69 7.56
CA PRO A 125 -19.55 0.51 6.84
C PRO A 125 -19.75 0.83 5.36
N TYR A 126 -18.71 0.69 4.54
CA TYR A 126 -18.92 0.72 3.09
C TYR A 126 -19.79 -0.47 2.67
N VAL A 127 -20.86 -0.18 1.91
CA VAL A 127 -21.75 -1.21 1.35
C VAL A 127 -21.50 -1.28 -0.15
N CYS A 128 -21.14 -2.46 -0.64
CA CYS A 128 -20.98 -2.66 -2.07
C CYS A 128 -22.35 -2.68 -2.76
N ALA A 129 -22.59 -1.75 -3.68
CA ALA A 129 -23.81 -1.70 -4.46
C ALA A 129 -23.69 -2.53 -5.75
N ARG A 130 -22.48 -2.63 -6.31
CA ARG A 130 -22.18 -3.46 -7.47
C ARG A 130 -20.80 -4.08 -7.35
N ALA A 131 -20.74 -5.40 -7.41
CA ALA A 131 -19.48 -6.15 -7.36
C ALA A 131 -18.57 -5.79 -8.54
N GLY A 132 -17.26 -5.90 -8.31
CA GLY A 132 -16.24 -5.89 -9.36
C GLY A 132 -16.35 -7.13 -10.24
N ASP A 133 -15.88 -6.99 -11.48
CA ASP A 133 -15.81 -8.03 -12.50
C ASP A 133 -14.49 -8.83 -12.46
N GLY A 134 -13.41 -8.22 -11.94
CA GLY A 134 -12.09 -8.84 -11.80
C GLY A 134 -11.79 -9.38 -10.40
N ILE A 135 -10.99 -10.44 -10.35
CA ILE A 135 -10.42 -10.96 -9.10
C ILE A 135 -9.58 -9.85 -8.47
N GLY A 136 -9.79 -9.60 -7.17
CA GLY A 136 -9.04 -8.60 -6.41
C GLY A 136 -9.60 -7.18 -6.47
N HIS A 137 -10.43 -6.82 -7.45
CA HIS A 137 -11.01 -5.46 -7.57
C HIS A 137 -11.97 -5.13 -6.42
N GLY A 138 -12.61 -6.15 -5.83
CA GLY A 138 -13.59 -5.99 -4.77
C GLY A 138 -14.90 -5.42 -5.31
N CYS A 139 -15.17 -4.14 -5.05
CA CYS A 139 -16.42 -3.49 -5.42
C CYS A 139 -16.21 -2.54 -6.60
N ALA A 140 -17.08 -2.58 -7.61
CA ALA A 140 -17.05 -1.61 -8.71
C ALA A 140 -17.75 -0.31 -8.34
N GLU A 141 -18.75 -0.37 -7.47
CA GLU A 141 -19.51 0.80 -7.00
C GLU A 141 -20.04 0.61 -5.59
N TYR A 142 -19.75 1.57 -4.73
CA TYR A 142 -20.23 1.60 -3.36
C TYR A 142 -21.51 2.43 -3.22
N ALA A 143 -22.40 1.98 -2.35
CA ALA A 143 -23.58 2.75 -1.97
C ALA A 143 -23.18 4.07 -1.31
N ARG A 144 -23.91 5.14 -1.65
CA ARG A 144 -23.73 6.47 -1.06
C ARG A 144 -24.42 6.54 0.31
N GLY A 145 -24.01 7.54 1.10
CA GLY A 145 -24.70 7.87 2.36
C GLY A 145 -24.30 7.01 3.56
N ALA A 146 -23.20 6.27 3.50
CA ALA A 146 -22.63 5.59 4.66
C ALA A 146 -22.37 6.60 5.79
N ARG A 147 -22.84 6.28 7.00
CA ARG A 147 -22.64 7.10 8.21
C ARG A 147 -21.64 6.44 9.14
N CYS A 148 -20.86 7.26 9.85
CA CYS A 148 -19.96 6.75 10.87
C CYS A 148 -20.76 6.10 12.00
N ARG A 149 -20.36 4.89 12.38
CA ARG A 149 -20.95 4.12 13.50
C ARG A 149 -20.22 4.34 14.83
N ALA A 150 -19.18 5.17 14.84
CA ALA A 150 -18.40 5.52 16.02
C ALA A 150 -18.30 7.04 16.16
N ALA A 151 -17.92 7.52 17.35
CA ALA A 151 -17.59 8.92 17.56
C ALA A 151 -16.46 9.33 16.62
N VAL A 152 -16.67 10.41 15.85
CA VAL A 152 -15.66 10.96 14.93
C VAL A 152 -14.49 11.56 15.70
N ASP A 153 -13.30 11.51 15.11
CA ASP A 153 -12.04 11.98 15.67
C ASP A 153 -11.51 13.16 14.86
N PRO A 154 -11.61 14.40 15.35
CA PRO A 154 -11.03 15.55 14.67
C PRO A 154 -9.52 15.43 14.62
N ARG A 155 -8.93 15.60 13.43
CA ARG A 155 -7.50 15.46 13.21
C ARG A 155 -6.97 16.57 12.34
N ARG A 156 -5.72 16.93 12.60
CA ARG A 156 -5.00 17.97 11.88
C ARG A 156 -3.52 17.63 11.82
N PHE A 157 -2.99 17.48 10.62
CA PHE A 157 -1.59 17.10 10.37
C PHE A 157 -1.21 17.44 8.92
N CYS A 158 0.08 17.32 8.62
CA CYS A 158 0.61 17.45 7.28
C CYS A 158 0.91 16.06 6.70
N ILE A 159 0.63 15.87 5.41
CA ILE A 159 1.02 14.68 4.65
C ILE A 159 1.82 15.09 3.42
N ASP A 160 2.79 14.29 3.01
CA ASP A 160 3.47 14.47 1.73
C ASP A 160 2.45 14.48 0.59
N ARG A 161 2.62 15.40 -0.36
CA ARG A 161 1.73 15.49 -1.52
C ARG A 161 1.80 14.22 -2.36
N HIS A 162 2.97 13.61 -2.45
CA HIS A 162 3.21 12.42 -3.25
C HIS A 162 3.91 11.33 -2.44
N GLU A 163 3.97 10.15 -3.03
CA GLU A 163 4.80 9.02 -2.57
C GLU A 163 6.26 9.44 -2.42
N TRP A 164 7.00 8.79 -1.53
CA TRP A 164 8.43 9.05 -1.33
C TRP A 164 9.22 8.85 -2.64
N PRO A 165 10.10 9.79 -3.05
CA PRO A 165 10.72 10.85 -2.25
C PRO A 165 9.99 12.21 -2.30
N ASN A 166 8.70 12.23 -2.62
CA ASN A 166 7.86 13.42 -2.72
C ASN A 166 8.36 14.41 -3.80
N ARG A 167 8.78 13.87 -4.96
CA ARG A 167 9.35 14.65 -6.08
C ARG A 167 8.74 14.24 -7.41
N VAL A 168 8.06 15.18 -8.06
CA VAL A 168 7.45 14.98 -9.38
C VAL A 168 8.50 14.61 -10.41
N GLY A 169 8.19 13.61 -11.24
CA GLY A 169 9.06 13.09 -12.30
C GLY A 169 10.03 11.99 -11.85
N GLU A 170 10.24 11.80 -10.54
CA GLU A 170 10.97 10.65 -10.01
C GLU A 170 10.04 9.41 -9.93
N LEU A 171 10.63 8.22 -9.84
CA LEU A 171 9.88 7.00 -9.54
C LEU A 171 9.67 6.87 -8.02
N PRO A 172 8.51 6.38 -7.55
CA PRO A 172 8.32 6.11 -6.13
C PRO A 172 9.32 5.07 -5.63
N ARG A 173 9.86 5.25 -4.43
CA ARG A 173 10.75 4.24 -3.83
C ARG A 173 9.91 3.03 -3.39
N VAL A 174 10.28 1.85 -3.88
CA VAL A 174 9.72 0.56 -3.46
C VAL A 174 10.78 -0.35 -2.85
N TYR A 175 10.39 -1.58 -2.52
CA TYR A 175 11.26 -2.59 -1.93
C TYR A 175 11.91 -2.10 -0.63
N VAL A 176 11.16 -1.34 0.16
CA VAL A 176 11.53 -0.89 1.50
C VAL A 176 10.70 -1.62 2.53
N ASP A 177 11.28 -1.87 3.71
CA ASP A 177 10.51 -2.35 4.85
C ASP A 177 10.00 -1.17 5.69
N TRP A 178 9.16 -1.49 6.68
CA TRP A 178 8.54 -0.50 7.55
C TRP A 178 9.56 0.27 8.41
N HIS A 179 10.63 -0.39 8.86
CA HIS A 179 11.68 0.26 9.66
C HIS A 179 12.47 1.26 8.82
N GLU A 180 12.80 0.91 7.58
CA GLU A 180 13.45 1.80 6.63
C GLU A 180 12.55 2.98 6.27
N ALA A 181 11.29 2.74 5.91
CA ALA A 181 10.32 3.81 5.62
C ALA A 181 10.21 4.82 6.78
N ARG A 182 10.09 4.32 8.02
CA ARG A 182 10.05 5.16 9.23
C ARG A 182 11.35 5.94 9.43
N SER A 183 12.50 5.31 9.22
CA SER A 183 13.81 5.94 9.36
C SER A 183 14.06 7.01 8.29
N LEU A 184 13.65 6.77 7.05
CA LEU A 184 13.75 7.73 5.95
C LEU A 184 12.90 8.97 6.21
N CYS A 185 11.64 8.81 6.66
CA CYS A 185 10.84 9.95 7.08
C CYS A 185 11.49 10.72 8.24
N ALA A 186 11.98 10.01 9.26
CA ALA A 186 12.65 10.64 10.40
C ALA A 186 13.92 11.42 10.01
N SER A 187 14.67 10.92 9.02
CA SER A 187 15.89 11.57 8.53
C SER A 187 15.68 12.97 7.95
N ILE A 188 14.45 13.28 7.52
CA ILE A 188 14.06 14.60 7.00
C ILE A 188 13.14 15.37 7.95
N GLY A 189 13.12 14.99 9.24
CA GLY A 189 12.32 15.67 10.27
C GLY A 189 10.82 15.40 10.20
N LYS A 190 10.40 14.37 9.46
CA LYS A 190 9.01 13.91 9.38
C LYS A 190 8.83 12.60 10.15
N ARG A 191 7.68 11.95 9.99
CA ARG A 191 7.39 10.61 10.52
C ARG A 191 6.65 9.79 9.47
N LEU A 192 6.66 8.48 9.61
CA LEU A 192 5.74 7.65 8.83
C LEU A 192 4.29 8.03 9.20
N CYS A 193 3.40 8.05 8.22
CA CYS A 193 2.00 8.36 8.48
C CYS A 193 1.36 7.34 9.40
N ARG A 194 0.53 7.80 10.34
CA ARG A 194 -0.37 6.87 11.05
C ARG A 194 -1.33 6.28 10.04
N ARG A 195 -1.74 5.03 10.23
CA ARG A 195 -2.69 4.39 9.32
C ARG A 195 -3.99 5.20 9.17
N SER A 196 -4.54 5.66 10.28
CA SER A 196 -5.82 6.41 10.27
C SER A 196 -5.68 7.86 9.78
N GLU A 197 -4.48 8.46 9.87
CA GLU A 197 -4.18 9.71 9.16
C GLU A 197 -4.19 9.49 7.65
N TRP A 198 -3.51 8.45 7.17
CA TRP A 198 -3.48 8.09 5.76
C TRP A 198 -4.91 7.82 5.21
N ILE A 199 -5.72 7.07 5.97
CA ILE A 199 -7.13 6.80 5.60
C ILE A 199 -7.91 8.11 5.50
N LEU A 200 -7.80 9.01 6.49
CA LEU A 200 -8.48 10.31 6.43
C LEU A 200 -8.03 11.12 5.21
N ALA A 201 -6.73 11.15 4.92
CA ALA A 201 -6.16 11.87 3.79
C ALA A 201 -6.72 11.37 2.45
N CYS A 202 -6.96 10.06 2.32
CA CYS A 202 -7.55 9.47 1.11
C CYS A 202 -9.06 9.69 1.03
N GLU A 203 -9.78 9.40 2.12
CA GLU A 203 -11.25 9.43 2.17
C GLU A 203 -11.83 10.84 1.98
N GLY A 204 -11.11 11.86 2.44
CA GLY A 204 -11.60 13.23 2.45
C GLY A 204 -12.80 13.43 3.39
N PRO A 205 -13.35 14.66 3.43
CA PRO A 205 -14.51 14.98 4.28
C PRO A 205 -15.79 14.25 3.88
N LYS A 206 -15.85 13.77 2.63
CA LYS A 206 -17.01 13.05 2.08
C LYS A 206 -16.96 11.54 2.35
N ARG A 207 -15.88 11.03 2.96
CA ARG A 207 -15.70 9.61 3.26
C ARG A 207 -15.87 8.75 2.01
N LEU A 208 -15.07 9.08 1.00
CA LEU A 208 -15.11 8.40 -0.28
C LEU A 208 -14.32 7.09 -0.21
N PRO A 209 -14.85 5.98 -0.78
CA PRO A 209 -14.13 4.71 -0.82
C PRO A 209 -12.91 4.76 -1.75
N TYR A 210 -12.97 5.60 -2.79
CA TYR A 210 -11.85 5.96 -3.65
C TYR A 210 -11.63 7.47 -3.51
N PRO A 211 -10.39 8.00 -3.61
CA PRO A 211 -10.17 9.44 -3.45
C PRO A 211 -11.00 10.26 -4.47
N TRP A 212 -11.29 9.68 -5.65
CA TRP A 212 -12.11 10.30 -6.70
C TRP A 212 -13.62 10.03 -6.62
N GLY A 213 -14.11 9.14 -5.75
CA GLY A 213 -15.56 8.91 -5.61
C GLY A 213 -16.01 7.52 -5.20
N PHE A 214 -17.23 7.17 -5.60
CA PHE A 214 -17.91 5.93 -5.23
C PHE A 214 -17.83 4.83 -6.29
N VAL A 215 -17.36 5.17 -7.50
CA VAL A 215 -17.28 4.28 -8.65
C VAL A 215 -15.81 4.09 -9.00
N ARG A 216 -15.37 2.84 -9.10
CA ARG A 216 -13.96 2.50 -9.37
C ARG A 216 -13.49 3.02 -10.73
N THR A 217 -14.28 2.80 -11.78
CA THR A 217 -13.86 3.06 -13.17
C THR A 217 -14.76 4.09 -13.89
N PRO A 218 -14.20 4.94 -14.76
CA PRO A 218 -12.76 5.09 -15.06
C PRO A 218 -11.99 5.67 -13.86
N SER A 219 -10.77 5.15 -13.63
CA SER A 219 -9.89 5.63 -12.56
C SER A 219 -8.98 6.74 -13.09
N PRO A 220 -8.79 7.83 -12.33
CA PRO A 220 -7.76 8.83 -12.63
C PRO A 220 -6.36 8.42 -12.12
N CYS A 221 -6.26 7.31 -11.39
CA CYS A 221 -5.05 6.79 -10.75
C CYS A 221 -4.49 5.57 -11.48
N ASN A 222 -3.20 5.27 -11.27
CA ASN A 222 -2.56 4.05 -11.77
C ASN A 222 -3.02 2.80 -11.00
N ILE A 223 -4.05 2.13 -11.52
CA ILE A 223 -4.60 0.87 -10.96
C ILE A 223 -4.94 -0.11 -12.09
N ASP A 224 -5.22 -1.36 -11.73
CA ASP A 224 -5.74 -2.40 -12.63
C ASP A 224 -4.80 -2.77 -13.79
N ARG A 225 -3.50 -2.50 -13.63
CA ARG A 225 -2.46 -3.04 -14.51
C ARG A 225 -2.45 -4.57 -14.40
N ALA A 226 -2.20 -5.24 -15.52
CA ALA A 226 -2.16 -6.69 -15.55
C ALA A 226 -1.09 -7.24 -14.59
N ALA A 227 -1.45 -8.27 -13.82
CA ALA A 227 -0.51 -8.92 -12.95
C ALA A 227 0.58 -9.62 -13.78
N ILE A 228 1.83 -9.35 -13.44
CA ILE A 228 2.99 -10.09 -13.95
C ILE A 228 3.37 -11.08 -12.86
N ALA A 229 3.46 -12.38 -13.21
CA ALA A 229 3.93 -13.38 -12.26
C ALA A 229 5.38 -13.07 -11.86
N PHE A 230 5.65 -13.00 -10.56
CA PHE A 230 6.98 -12.78 -10.02
C PHE A 230 7.74 -14.10 -9.89
N ASP A 231 9.05 -14.04 -10.05
CA ASP A 231 9.96 -15.12 -9.72
C ASP A 231 10.45 -14.93 -8.28
N ILE A 232 10.03 -15.81 -7.37
CA ILE A 232 10.42 -15.71 -5.96
C ILE A 232 11.92 -15.95 -5.76
N GLY A 233 12.55 -16.81 -6.58
CA GLY A 233 13.98 -17.09 -6.50
C GLY A 233 14.78 -15.86 -6.88
N ALA A 234 14.40 -15.22 -7.99
CA ALA A 234 15.03 -13.96 -8.42
C ALA A 234 14.77 -12.81 -7.42
N MET A 235 13.62 -12.80 -6.74
CA MET A 235 13.29 -11.75 -5.78
C MET A 235 14.09 -11.82 -4.47
N VAL A 236 14.40 -13.03 -4.00
CA VAL A 236 15.11 -13.23 -2.71
C VAL A 236 16.63 -13.22 -2.87
N ASP A 237 17.13 -13.49 -4.07
CA ASP A 237 18.55 -13.42 -4.41
C ASP A 237 18.97 -11.97 -4.71
N GLU A 238 19.94 -11.46 -3.95
CA GLU A 238 20.42 -10.09 -4.05
C GLU A 238 21.00 -9.75 -5.43
N GLU A 239 21.62 -10.72 -6.12
CA GLU A 239 22.23 -10.48 -7.44
C GLU A 239 21.19 -10.28 -8.55
N THR A 240 20.04 -10.94 -8.44
CA THR A 240 19.01 -10.97 -9.48
C THR A 240 17.80 -10.09 -9.15
N ARG A 241 17.63 -9.70 -7.88
CA ARG A 241 16.51 -8.93 -7.36
C ARG A 241 16.23 -7.64 -8.11
N GLU A 242 17.23 -6.80 -8.34
CA GLU A 242 17.00 -5.50 -9.00
C GLU A 242 16.47 -5.68 -10.42
N GLY A 243 16.96 -6.72 -11.13
CA GLY A 243 16.46 -7.10 -12.45
C GLY A 243 15.00 -7.56 -12.40
N GLU A 244 14.64 -8.34 -11.37
CA GLU A 244 13.25 -8.80 -11.19
C GLU A 244 12.30 -7.67 -10.81
N ILE A 245 12.71 -6.76 -9.92
CA ILE A 245 11.93 -5.55 -9.59
C ILE A 245 11.71 -4.71 -10.85
N ALA A 246 12.75 -4.50 -11.66
CA ALA A 246 12.64 -3.76 -12.92
C ALA A 246 11.70 -4.45 -13.93
N ARG A 247 11.71 -5.78 -14.00
CA ARG A 247 10.81 -6.56 -14.87
C ARG A 247 9.35 -6.45 -14.44
N LEU A 248 9.08 -6.37 -13.14
CA LEU A 248 7.73 -6.26 -12.57
C LEU A 248 7.20 -4.82 -12.51
N TRP A 249 8.05 -3.84 -12.78
CA TRP A 249 7.75 -2.43 -12.61
C TRP A 249 6.60 -1.96 -13.51
N GLN A 250 5.52 -1.47 -12.89
CA GLN A 250 4.41 -0.82 -13.60
C GLN A 250 3.90 0.42 -12.85
N ALA A 251 4.69 0.97 -11.92
CA ALA A 251 4.43 2.29 -11.35
C ALA A 251 4.69 3.37 -12.40
N ASP A 252 3.84 4.38 -12.40
CA ASP A 252 4.05 5.59 -13.20
C ASP A 252 4.89 6.59 -12.39
N PRO A 253 5.66 7.48 -13.04
CA PRO A 253 6.41 8.52 -12.34
C PRO A 253 5.51 9.41 -11.50
N ILE A 254 6.02 9.87 -10.36
CA ILE A 254 5.30 10.73 -9.43
C ILE A 254 4.77 11.97 -10.16
N GLY A 255 3.48 12.27 -9.98
CA GLY A 255 2.82 13.43 -10.60
C GLY A 255 2.30 13.19 -12.03
N SER A 256 2.41 11.98 -12.57
CA SER A 256 1.85 11.63 -13.89
C SER A 256 0.31 11.60 -13.91
N HIS A 257 -0.32 11.51 -12.74
CA HIS A 257 -1.77 11.42 -12.57
C HIS A 257 -2.34 12.64 -11.82
N PRO A 258 -2.40 13.83 -12.45
CA PRO A 258 -2.81 15.07 -11.76
C PRO A 258 -4.28 15.05 -11.28
N ASN A 259 -5.10 14.13 -11.81
CA ASN A 259 -6.49 13.93 -11.37
C ASN A 259 -6.63 12.84 -10.29
N CYS A 260 -5.56 12.10 -9.99
CA CYS A 260 -5.51 11.16 -8.87
C CYS A 260 -5.18 11.91 -7.59
N ILE A 261 -6.10 12.77 -7.15
CA ILE A 261 -5.89 13.68 -6.03
C ILE A 261 -7.04 13.52 -5.03
N SER A 262 -6.71 13.58 -3.74
CA SER A 262 -7.72 13.60 -2.68
C SER A 262 -8.25 15.02 -2.45
N ALA A 263 -9.32 15.13 -1.64
CA ALA A 263 -9.87 16.43 -1.24
C ALA A 263 -8.90 17.29 -0.39
N TYR A 264 -7.75 16.75 0.00
CA TYR A 264 -6.70 17.45 0.76
C TYR A 264 -5.44 17.69 -0.06
N GLY A 265 -5.45 17.44 -1.37
CA GLY A 265 -4.29 17.70 -2.23
C GLY A 265 -3.17 16.66 -2.16
N ALA A 266 -3.43 15.49 -1.56
CA ALA A 266 -2.52 14.35 -1.59
C ALA A 266 -2.85 13.47 -2.81
N TYR A 267 -1.83 13.16 -3.60
CA TYR A 267 -1.93 12.42 -4.84
C TYR A 267 -1.65 10.94 -4.63
N ASP A 268 -2.12 10.10 -5.56
CA ASP A 268 -1.70 8.69 -5.68
C ASP A 268 -1.96 7.86 -4.41
N LEU A 269 -2.92 8.27 -3.56
CA LEU A 269 -3.33 7.51 -2.36
C LEU A 269 -4.12 6.24 -2.70
N ALA A 270 -4.34 5.93 -3.97
CA ALA A 270 -4.99 4.68 -4.37
C ALA A 270 -4.31 4.18 -5.64
N GLY A 271 -3.62 3.06 -5.54
CA GLY A 271 -2.78 2.55 -6.62
C GLY A 271 -1.38 3.14 -6.61
N ASN A 272 -0.73 3.06 -7.77
CA ASN A 272 0.71 3.28 -7.95
C ASN A 272 1.52 2.38 -7.00
N VAL A 273 1.97 2.81 -5.81
CA VAL A 273 2.61 1.89 -4.83
C VAL A 273 1.77 1.69 -3.57
N ASP A 274 1.87 0.50 -2.97
CA ASP A 274 1.22 0.21 -1.68
C ASP A 274 2.07 0.83 -0.56
N GLU A 275 1.45 1.55 0.38
CA GLU A 275 2.20 2.44 1.26
C GLU A 275 2.26 1.96 2.71
N TRP A 276 3.47 1.86 3.25
CA TRP A 276 3.67 1.60 4.67
C TRP A 276 3.07 2.72 5.51
N THR A 277 2.34 2.31 6.55
CA THR A 277 1.81 3.18 7.60
C THR A 277 2.18 2.61 8.98
N ASP A 278 2.27 3.51 9.97
CA ASP A 278 2.58 3.17 11.36
C ASP A 278 1.30 2.86 12.13
N ASN A 279 1.02 1.58 12.33
CA ASN A 279 -0.12 1.13 13.11
C ASN A 279 0.18 1.13 14.63
N LEU A 280 1.45 1.11 15.05
CA LEU A 280 1.80 1.29 16.48
C LEU A 280 1.45 2.70 16.96
N ALA A 281 1.56 3.70 16.10
CA ALA A 281 1.18 5.07 16.42
C ALA A 281 -0.34 5.26 16.60
N ASP A 282 -1.14 4.36 16.04
CA ASP A 282 -2.61 4.32 16.22
C ASP A 282 -3.06 3.39 17.34
N ASP A 283 -2.41 2.23 17.47
CA ASP A 283 -2.68 1.24 18.48
C ASP A 283 -1.36 0.74 19.09
N PRO A 284 -0.88 1.37 20.18
CA PRO A 284 0.40 1.00 20.80
C PRO A 284 0.49 -0.44 21.30
N GLY A 285 -0.65 -1.14 21.45
CA GLY A 285 -0.68 -2.55 21.87
C GLY A 285 -0.80 -3.55 20.70
N THR A 286 -0.78 -3.08 19.44
CA THR A 286 -0.99 -3.96 18.29
C THR A 286 0.15 -4.96 18.13
N SER A 287 -0.18 -6.19 17.73
CA SER A 287 0.79 -7.19 17.27
C SER A 287 1.17 -7.02 15.80
N ARG A 288 0.48 -6.13 15.07
CA ARG A 288 0.69 -5.82 13.65
C ARG A 288 1.13 -4.37 13.51
N PRO A 289 2.42 -4.07 13.77
CA PRO A 289 2.91 -2.69 13.86
C PRO A 289 2.96 -1.97 12.52
N ALA A 290 3.10 -2.73 11.45
CA ALA A 290 3.24 -2.26 10.08
C ALA A 290 1.99 -2.64 9.28
N THR A 291 1.47 -1.67 8.53
CA THR A 291 0.34 -1.88 7.63
C THR A 291 0.65 -1.28 6.27
N LEU A 292 0.23 -1.94 5.20
CA LEU A 292 0.26 -1.41 3.84
C LEU A 292 -1.12 -0.90 3.45
N ASN A 293 -1.18 0.29 2.87
CA ASN A 293 -2.41 1.01 2.59
C ASN A 293 -2.48 1.50 1.14
N GLY A 294 -3.70 1.49 0.58
CA GLY A 294 -4.00 2.06 -0.74
C GLY A 294 -3.84 1.10 -1.90
N GLY A 295 -3.09 0.01 -1.73
CA GLY A 295 -2.79 -0.92 -2.82
C GLY A 295 -1.85 -0.31 -3.85
N TYR A 296 -1.59 -1.05 -4.92
CA TYR A 296 -0.60 -0.69 -5.93
C TYR A 296 -1.20 -0.73 -7.33
N TRP A 297 -0.37 -0.50 -8.35
CA TRP A 297 -0.76 -0.50 -9.77
C TRP A 297 -1.51 -1.76 -10.24
N GLY A 298 -1.37 -2.89 -9.55
CA GLY A 298 -2.02 -4.15 -9.90
C GLY A 298 -3.53 -4.20 -9.63
N PRO A 299 -4.17 -5.36 -9.88
CA PRO A 299 -5.61 -5.53 -9.80
C PRO A 299 -6.06 -5.85 -8.35
N VAL A 300 -5.79 -4.94 -7.41
CA VAL A 300 -6.22 -5.05 -6.01
C VAL A 300 -7.33 -4.05 -5.68
N ARG A 301 -7.88 -4.08 -4.46
CA ARG A 301 -9.07 -3.28 -4.11
C ARG A 301 -8.86 -1.77 -4.29
N ASN A 302 -7.64 -1.26 -4.09
CA ASN A 302 -7.27 0.15 -4.30
C ASN A 302 -8.26 1.16 -3.70
N THR A 303 -8.75 0.88 -2.48
CA THR A 303 -9.69 1.77 -1.75
C THR A 303 -8.96 2.49 -0.63
N CYS A 304 -9.49 3.63 -0.19
CA CYS A 304 -8.97 4.40 0.93
C CYS A 304 -8.96 3.65 2.27
N ARG A 305 -9.69 2.53 2.40
CA ARG A 305 -9.67 1.65 3.57
C ARG A 305 -9.08 0.26 3.29
N LEU A 306 -8.45 0.07 2.13
CA LEU A 306 -7.63 -1.13 1.93
C LEU A 306 -6.46 -1.04 2.90
N THR A 307 -6.39 -2.00 3.82
CA THR A 307 -5.26 -2.18 4.71
C THR A 307 -4.84 -3.65 4.70
N THR A 308 -3.56 -3.89 4.45
CA THR A 308 -2.93 -5.19 4.57
C THR A 308 -2.06 -5.20 5.83
N GLY A 309 -2.52 -5.89 6.88
CA GLY A 309 -1.79 -6.06 8.15
C GLY A 309 -1.12 -7.42 8.32
N GLY A 310 -1.21 -8.30 7.32
CA GLY A 310 -0.64 -9.65 7.38
C GLY A 310 0.88 -9.70 7.17
N HIS A 311 1.48 -8.62 6.67
CA HIS A 311 2.92 -8.52 6.48
C HIS A 311 3.60 -7.95 7.74
N GLY A 312 4.65 -8.62 8.21
CA GLY A 312 5.47 -8.15 9.33
C GLY A 312 6.31 -6.91 8.96
N PRO A 313 6.92 -6.23 9.95
CA PRO A 313 7.62 -4.96 9.75
C PRO A 313 8.93 -5.08 8.95
N THR A 314 9.43 -6.30 8.70
CA THR A 314 10.61 -6.57 7.88
C THR A 314 10.26 -7.03 6.45
N PHE A 315 8.97 -7.11 6.13
CA PHE A 315 8.53 -7.46 4.77
C PHE A 315 8.95 -6.37 3.78
N ARG A 316 9.36 -6.80 2.58
CA ARG A 316 9.77 -5.94 1.47
C ARG A 316 9.28 -6.58 0.19
N PHE A 317 8.76 -5.78 -0.72
CA PHE A 317 8.34 -6.28 -2.02
C PHE A 317 8.32 -5.19 -3.08
N TYR A 318 8.23 -5.59 -4.34
CA TYR A 318 8.45 -4.72 -5.50
C TYR A 318 7.45 -3.57 -5.62
N GLN A 319 6.32 -3.62 -4.91
CA GLN A 319 5.30 -2.59 -4.88
C GLN A 319 5.16 -1.86 -3.53
N ALA A 320 5.95 -2.25 -2.51
CA ALA A 320 5.84 -1.69 -1.17
C ALA A 320 6.70 -0.43 -1.03
N GLY A 321 6.05 0.73 -1.01
CA GLY A 321 6.62 2.05 -0.79
C GLY A 321 6.06 2.73 0.45
N PHE A 322 6.05 4.06 0.47
CA PHE A 322 5.56 4.86 1.60
C PHE A 322 5.47 6.35 1.25
N ARG A 323 4.87 7.13 2.15
CA ARG A 323 5.00 8.58 2.22
C ARG A 323 5.07 9.06 3.67
N CYS A 324 5.51 10.30 3.89
CA CYS A 324 5.67 10.84 5.23
C CYS A 324 4.51 11.75 5.65
N CYS A 325 4.32 11.84 6.97
CA CYS A 325 3.45 12.79 7.64
C CYS A 325 4.26 13.61 8.65
N ALA A 326 3.71 14.74 9.07
CA ALA A 326 4.30 15.63 10.06
C ALA A 326 3.20 16.37 10.82
N ASP A 327 3.58 16.97 11.95
CA ASP A 327 2.68 17.87 12.67
C ASP A 327 2.69 19.25 11.99
N THR A 328 1.64 20.04 12.23
CA THR A 328 1.51 21.37 11.63
C THR A 328 2.46 22.39 12.27
N ILE A 329 2.91 23.38 11.50
CA ILE A 329 3.96 24.35 11.89
C ILE A 329 3.44 25.76 12.21
N ASP A 330 2.12 25.96 12.19
CA ASP A 330 1.45 27.25 12.42
C ASP A 330 1.08 27.51 13.89
N GLY A 331 1.45 26.61 14.80
CA GLY A 331 1.21 26.77 16.23
C GLY A 331 -0.23 26.52 16.69
N VAL A 332 -1.11 26.06 15.80
CA VAL A 332 -2.46 25.63 16.18
C VAL A 332 -2.37 24.34 16.99
N VAL A 333 -2.74 24.41 18.27
CA VAL A 333 -2.73 23.26 19.17
C VAL A 333 -3.90 22.34 18.82
N THR A 334 -3.58 21.10 18.45
CA THR A 334 -4.57 20.06 18.16
C THR A 334 -4.49 18.96 19.20
N PRO A 335 -5.63 18.41 19.68
CA PRO A 335 -5.61 17.24 20.54
C PRO A 335 -4.89 16.08 19.84
N PRO A 336 -4.13 15.25 20.57
CA PRO A 336 -3.55 14.06 19.98
C PRO A 336 -4.66 13.15 19.43
N PRO A 337 -4.47 12.49 18.27
CA PRO A 337 -5.46 11.59 17.71
C PRO A 337 -5.82 10.48 18.72
N ARG A 338 -7.11 10.16 18.82
CA ARG A 338 -7.54 9.04 19.67
C ARG A 338 -7.03 7.72 19.09
N PRO A 339 -6.69 6.73 19.93
CA PRO A 339 -6.26 5.43 19.45
C PRO A 339 -7.26 4.81 18.47
N PHE A 340 -6.76 4.33 17.34
CA PHE A 340 -7.56 3.61 16.35
C PHE A 340 -7.25 2.11 16.44
N ILE A 341 -8.01 1.45 17.32
CA ILE A 341 -7.85 0.04 17.62
C ILE A 341 -8.82 -0.76 16.74
N GLU A 342 -8.29 -1.71 15.97
CA GLU A 342 -9.12 -2.70 15.29
C GLU A 342 -9.82 -3.58 16.34
N ARG A 343 -11.15 -3.66 16.25
CA ARG A 343 -11.98 -4.31 17.26
C ARG A 343 -11.89 -5.84 17.24
N ASP A 344 -11.00 -6.40 16.44
CA ASP A 344 -10.80 -7.85 16.29
C ASP A 344 -9.99 -8.47 17.43
N ARG A 345 -9.50 -7.64 18.37
CA ARG A 345 -8.87 -8.12 19.63
C ARG A 345 -9.75 -9.06 20.45
N GLU A 346 -11.06 -9.07 20.24
CA GLU A 346 -11.99 -9.91 20.99
C GLU A 346 -12.48 -11.14 20.22
N LYS A 347 -12.17 -11.29 18.92
CA LYS A 347 -12.81 -12.32 18.06
C LYS A 347 -11.90 -13.24 17.25
N ASP A 348 -10.62 -12.93 17.07
CA ASP A 348 -9.83 -13.67 16.07
C ASP A 348 -8.97 -14.78 16.69
N GLY A 349 -9.67 -15.79 17.17
CA GLY A 349 -9.21 -17.18 17.13
C GLY A 349 -9.60 -17.87 15.82
N VAL A 350 -9.64 -17.18 14.68
CA VAL A 350 -9.85 -17.77 13.34
C VAL A 350 -9.17 -16.89 12.28
N TYR A 351 -8.15 -17.43 11.61
CA TYR A 351 -7.74 -16.97 10.28
C TYR A 351 -8.63 -17.67 9.26
N ASP A 352 -9.23 -16.93 8.33
CA ASP A 352 -9.64 -17.42 7.01
C ASP A 352 -9.37 -16.30 5.98
#